data_AF-A0A183B2V2-F1
#
_entry.id   AF-A0A183B2V2-F1
#
_cell.length_a   1.000
_cell.length_b   1.000
_cell.length_c   1.000
_cell.angle_alpha   90.00
_cell.angle_beta   90.00
_cell.angle_gamma   90.00
#
_symmetry.space_group_name_H-M   'P 1'
#
loop_
_entity.id
_entity.type
_entity.pdbx_description
1 polymer ?
#
loop_
_entity_poly.entity_id
_entity_poly.type
_entity_poly.pdbx_seq_one_letter_code
_entity_poly.pdbx_strand_id
1 'polypeptide(L)'
;MPTEPATMQLIRHSLSLNKKVYVPQVIPDSLLINCSTSMRMCRLSTMDELAQWPTNKWGIKEPSLPLDEKTIKDEATEDGGLDLVIVPGLAFTMNGHRLGRGGGYYDRYLNWYRKVATERKLKFPLLVAMAFCEQILEDLPMEPHDNKMDRVITA
;
A
#
# COMPACT_ATOMS: atom_id res chain seq x y z
N MET A 1 -10.63 -5.86 2.21
CA MET A 1 -11.52 -6.78 1.45
C MET A 1 -11.99 -7.90 2.37
N PRO A 2 -13.02 -8.71 2.04
CA PRO A 2 -13.51 -9.76 2.95
C PRO A 2 -12.48 -10.86 3.25
N THR A 3 -11.51 -11.08 2.36
CA THR A 3 -10.47 -12.10 2.52
C THR A 3 -9.17 -11.54 3.11
N GLU A 4 -9.22 -10.39 3.78
CA GLU A 4 -8.05 -9.70 4.34
C GLU A 4 -8.36 -9.25 5.77
N PRO A 5 -7.37 -9.23 6.67
CA PRO A 5 -7.54 -8.67 8.01
C PRO A 5 -8.09 -7.24 7.97
N ALA A 6 -9.07 -6.95 8.82
CA ALA A 6 -9.71 -5.64 8.86
C ALA A 6 -8.76 -4.56 9.42
N THR A 7 -8.43 -3.56 8.61
CA THR A 7 -7.49 -2.49 8.99
C THR A 7 -8.17 -1.22 9.53
N MET A 8 -9.51 -1.16 9.54
CA MET A 8 -10.25 0.06 9.88
C MET A 8 -9.96 0.57 11.31
N GLN A 9 -9.83 -0.35 12.27
CA GLN A 9 -9.48 0.03 13.65
C GLN A 9 -8.03 0.54 13.74
N LEU A 10 -7.11 -0.06 12.99
CA LEU A 10 -5.71 0.38 12.91
C LEU A 10 -5.60 1.79 12.33
N ILE A 11 -6.35 2.09 11.26
CA ILE A 11 -6.41 3.43 10.66
C ILE A 11 -6.92 4.44 11.69
N ARG A 12 -8.08 4.16 12.31
CA ARG A 12 -8.69 5.04 13.32
C ARG A 12 -7.72 5.33 14.47
N HIS A 13 -7.09 4.29 15.01
CA HIS A 13 -6.14 4.41 16.11
C HIS A 13 -4.87 5.19 15.70
N SER A 14 -4.36 4.96 14.49
CA SER A 14 -3.19 5.69 13.99
C SER A 14 -3.47 7.19 13.84
N LEU A 15 -4.66 7.54 13.32
CA LEU A 15 -5.10 8.94 13.23
C LEU A 15 -5.26 9.57 14.62
N SER A 16 -5.83 8.85 15.60
CA SER A 16 -5.97 9.38 16.97
C SER A 16 -4.64 9.61 17.69
N LEU A 17 -3.58 8.93 17.24
CA LEU A 17 -2.20 9.13 17.70
C LEU A 17 -1.46 10.21 16.91
N ASN A 18 -2.16 11.01 16.08
CA ASN A 18 -1.59 12.02 15.20
C ASN A 18 -0.51 11.49 14.24
N LYS A 19 -0.59 10.21 13.86
CA LYS A 19 0.28 9.66 12.81
C LYS A 19 -0.20 10.13 11.44
N LYS A 20 0.73 10.36 10.52
CA LYS A 20 0.41 10.53 9.10
C LYS A 20 -0.01 9.18 8.53
N VAL A 21 -1.26 9.07 8.09
CA VAL A 21 -1.79 7.85 7.50
C VAL A 21 -1.95 8.05 5.99
N TYR A 22 -1.54 7.04 5.24
CA TYR A 22 -1.71 7.02 3.80
C TYR A 22 -2.38 5.73 3.37
N VAL A 23 -3.18 5.82 2.31
CA VAL A 23 -3.91 4.70 1.72
C VAL A 23 -3.59 4.60 0.23
N PRO A 24 -3.56 3.38 -0.33
CA PRO A 24 -3.25 3.19 -1.74
C PRO A 24 -4.42 3.66 -2.62
N GLN A 25 -4.08 4.34 -3.72
CA GLN A 25 -4.98 4.57 -4.84
C GLN A 25 -4.33 4.01 -6.11
N VAL A 26 -5.04 3.14 -6.81
CA VAL A 26 -4.58 2.59 -8.09
C VAL A 26 -4.80 3.62 -9.19
N ILE A 27 -3.77 3.83 -10.01
CA ILE A 27 -3.84 4.75 -11.14
C ILE A 27 -4.25 3.95 -12.39
N PRO A 28 -5.32 4.36 -13.12
CA PRO A 28 -5.73 3.72 -14.35
C PRO A 28 -4.63 3.71 -15.42
N ASP A 29 -4.57 2.63 -16.21
CA ASP A 29 -3.57 2.45 -17.26
C ASP A 29 -3.52 3.61 -18.27
N SER A 30 -4.68 4.21 -18.57
CA SER A 30 -4.79 5.37 -19.46
C SER A 30 -4.02 6.60 -18.98
N LEU A 31 -3.73 6.71 -17.68
CA LEU A 31 -3.04 7.83 -17.06
C LEU A 31 -1.56 7.52 -16.76
N LEU A 32 -1.10 6.28 -17.02
CA LEU A 32 0.27 5.86 -16.69
C LEU A 32 1.34 6.55 -17.54
N ILE A 33 0.99 7.07 -18.72
CA ILE A 33 1.94 7.83 -19.54
C ILE A 33 2.53 9.03 -18.79
N ASN A 34 1.77 9.54 -17.81
CA ASN A 34 2.13 10.68 -16.97
C ASN A 34 2.47 10.29 -15.52
N CYS A 35 2.46 9.00 -15.18
CA CYS A 35 2.67 8.52 -13.80
C CYS A 35 3.87 7.58 -13.71
N SER A 36 4.71 7.77 -12.69
CA SER A 36 5.91 6.94 -12.50
C SER A 36 5.63 5.52 -11.97
N THR A 37 4.41 5.28 -11.46
CA THR A 37 3.98 4.01 -10.89
C THR A 37 2.47 3.86 -11.04
N SER A 38 1.98 2.61 -11.09
CA SER A 38 0.56 2.27 -11.23
C SER A 38 -0.25 2.38 -9.93
N MET A 39 0.37 2.82 -8.85
CA MET A 39 -0.26 3.02 -7.54
C MET A 39 0.44 4.18 -6.84
N ARG A 40 -0.33 5.01 -6.14
CA ARG A 40 0.19 6.06 -5.26
C ARG A 40 -0.38 5.94 -3.85
N MET A 41 0.28 6.58 -2.89
CA MET A 41 -0.20 6.75 -1.53
C MET A 41 -0.83 8.13 -1.37
N CYS A 42 -2.12 8.17 -1.02
CA CYS A 42 -2.88 9.38 -0.73
C CYS A 42 -2.98 9.59 0.77
N ARG A 43 -2.77 10.82 1.24
CA ARG A 43 -2.87 11.15 2.66
C ARG A 43 -4.32 11.11 3.09
N LEU A 44 -4.58 10.42 4.19
CA LEU A 44 -5.86 10.42 4.86
C LEU A 44 -5.75 11.28 6.12
N SER A 45 -6.59 12.30 6.23
CA SER A 45 -6.56 13.23 7.37
C SER A 45 -7.57 12.83 8.46
N THR A 46 -8.74 12.31 8.07
CA THR A 46 -9.80 11.98 9.04
C THR A 46 -10.60 10.73 8.65
N MET A 47 -11.29 10.14 9.62
CA MET A 47 -12.21 9.03 9.35
C MET A 47 -13.45 9.47 8.56
N ASP A 48 -13.90 10.72 8.71
CA ASP A 48 -15.05 11.27 7.99
C ASP A 48 -14.74 11.47 6.51
N GLU A 49 -13.51 11.90 6.20
CA GLU A 49 -12.99 11.95 4.83
C GLU A 49 -13.03 10.56 4.17
N LEU A 50 -12.48 9.54 4.85
CA LEU A 50 -12.55 8.16 4.35
C LEU A 50 -14.00 7.70 4.16
N ALA A 51 -14.91 8.10 5.04
CA ALA A 51 -16.33 7.75 4.94
C ALA A 51 -17.01 8.36 3.71
N GLN A 52 -16.54 9.50 3.21
CA GLN A 52 -17.10 10.20 2.05
C GLN A 52 -16.51 9.75 0.71
N TRP A 53 -15.37 9.08 0.71
CA TRP A 53 -14.74 8.62 -0.53
C TRP A 53 -15.61 7.63 -1.30
N PRO A 54 -15.60 7.72 -2.65
CA PRO A 54 -16.26 6.75 -3.49
C PRO A 54 -15.63 5.37 -3.31
N THR A 55 -16.40 4.36 -3.68
CA THR A 55 -15.94 2.97 -3.65
C THR A 55 -15.65 2.52 -5.07
N ASN A 56 -14.48 1.92 -5.29
CA ASN A 56 -14.11 1.41 -6.60
C ASN A 56 -14.79 0.06 -6.90
N LYS A 57 -14.55 -0.49 -8.10
CA LYS A 57 -15.12 -1.76 -8.55
C LYS A 57 -14.81 -2.98 -7.66
N TRP A 58 -13.83 -2.84 -6.74
CA TRP A 58 -13.41 -3.88 -5.80
C TRP A 58 -13.96 -3.69 -4.38
N GLY A 59 -14.86 -2.71 -4.17
CA GLY A 59 -15.42 -2.45 -2.85
C GLY A 59 -14.46 -1.68 -1.92
N ILE A 60 -13.42 -1.03 -2.46
CA ILE A 60 -12.42 -0.31 -1.68
C ILE A 60 -12.66 1.19 -1.79
N LYS A 61 -12.60 1.89 -0.65
CA LYS A 61 -12.70 3.35 -0.62
C LYS A 61 -11.38 3.97 -1.05
N GLU A 62 -11.44 4.83 -2.05
CA GLU A 62 -10.30 5.60 -2.55
C GLU A 62 -10.79 6.98 -2.98
N PRO A 63 -9.96 8.04 -2.86
CA PRO A 63 -10.36 9.36 -3.31
C PRO A 63 -10.63 9.34 -4.82
N SER A 64 -11.38 10.32 -5.32
CA SER A 64 -11.47 10.55 -6.76
C SER A 64 -10.10 10.96 -7.31
N LEU A 65 -9.80 10.55 -8.55
CA LEU A 65 -8.60 11.05 -9.22
C LEU A 65 -8.74 12.56 -9.49
N PRO A 66 -7.65 13.34 -9.36
CA PRO A 66 -7.64 14.73 -9.79
C PRO A 66 -8.00 14.87 -11.28
N LEU A 67 -8.66 15.96 -11.64
CA LEU A 67 -9.02 16.27 -13.03
C LEU A 67 -7.79 16.59 -13.90
N ASP A 68 -6.75 17.18 -13.31
CA ASP A 68 -5.48 17.45 -13.97
C ASP A 68 -4.49 16.33 -13.66
N GLU A 69 -4.13 15.56 -14.68
CA GLU A 69 -3.18 14.44 -14.58
C GLU A 69 -1.82 14.86 -14.02
N LYS A 70 -1.39 16.12 -14.23
CA LYS A 70 -0.12 16.64 -13.68
C LYS A 70 -0.12 16.77 -12.16
N THR A 71 -1.29 16.69 -11.54
CA THR A 71 -1.46 16.76 -10.08
C THR A 71 -1.48 15.38 -9.42
N ILE A 72 -1.44 14.30 -10.20
CA ILE A 72 -1.34 12.93 -9.68
C ILE A 72 0.08 12.70 -9.15
N LYS A 73 0.26 12.95 -7.86
CA LYS A 73 1.53 12.73 -7.14
C LYS A 73 1.32 11.74 -6.00
N ASP A 74 2.40 11.06 -5.61
CA ASP A 74 2.44 10.25 -4.39
C ASP A 74 2.71 11.16 -3.20
N GLU A 75 1.68 11.37 -2.38
CA GLU A 75 1.71 12.34 -1.28
C GLU A 75 2.67 11.91 -0.17
N ALA A 76 2.90 10.61 -0.01
CA ALA A 76 3.84 10.12 0.99
C ALA A 76 5.27 10.54 0.68
N THR A 77 5.72 10.39 -0.57
CA THR A 77 7.08 10.82 -0.98
C THR A 77 7.27 12.33 -1.04
N GLU A 78 6.18 13.11 -1.14
CA GLU A 78 6.21 14.57 -1.03
C GLU A 78 6.23 15.05 0.43
N ASP A 79 5.75 14.22 1.37
CA ASP A 79 5.63 14.55 2.80
C ASP A 79 6.61 13.77 3.71
N GLY A 80 7.82 13.51 3.19
CA GLY A 80 8.94 12.94 3.94
C GLY A 80 9.05 11.41 3.93
N GLY A 81 8.17 10.73 3.18
CA GLY A 81 8.19 9.28 3.00
C GLY A 81 7.34 8.51 4.01
N LEU A 82 7.54 7.19 4.03
CA LEU A 82 6.83 6.23 4.85
C LEU A 82 7.80 5.56 5.82
N ASP A 83 7.39 5.45 7.08
CA ASP A 83 8.12 4.68 8.09
C ASP A 83 7.72 3.19 8.10
N LEU A 84 6.46 2.90 7.76
CA LEU A 84 5.82 1.58 7.83
C LEU A 84 4.81 1.45 6.69
N VAL A 85 4.77 0.28 6.05
CA VAL A 85 3.71 -0.09 5.10
C VAL A 85 3.09 -1.41 5.53
N ILE A 86 1.77 -1.41 5.72
CA ILE A 86 1.01 -2.65 5.85
C ILE A 86 0.71 -3.17 4.44
N VAL A 87 1.36 -4.27 4.06
CA VAL A 87 1.26 -4.81 2.70
C VAL A 87 0.23 -5.95 2.68
N PRO A 88 -0.85 -5.84 1.88
CA PRO A 88 -1.85 -6.89 1.75
C PRO A 88 -1.36 -8.04 0.84
N GLY A 89 -1.98 -9.20 1.01
CA GLY A 89 -1.66 -10.41 0.26
C GLY A 89 -2.71 -11.49 0.44
N LEU A 90 -2.68 -12.47 -0.45
CA LEU A 90 -3.51 -13.68 -0.40
C LEU A 90 -2.88 -14.74 0.50
N ALA A 91 -1.54 -14.87 0.47
CA ALA A 91 -0.78 -15.79 1.29
C ALA A 91 0.60 -15.20 1.64
N PHE A 92 1.18 -15.70 2.73
CA PHE A 92 2.48 -15.31 3.25
C PHE A 92 3.24 -16.53 3.78
N THR A 93 4.56 -16.44 3.88
CA THR A 93 5.38 -17.39 4.67
C THR A 93 5.98 -16.68 5.87
N MET A 94 6.35 -17.41 6.91
CA MET A 94 7.03 -16.83 8.09
C MET A 94 8.39 -16.21 7.75
N ASN A 95 8.98 -16.59 6.61
CA ASN A 95 10.21 -16.00 6.07
C ASN A 95 9.96 -14.72 5.24
N GLY A 96 8.73 -14.21 5.23
CA GLY A 96 8.37 -12.94 4.60
C GLY A 96 8.06 -13.05 3.10
N HIS A 97 7.94 -14.25 2.52
CA HIS A 97 7.42 -14.37 1.15
C HIS A 97 5.95 -13.97 1.12
N ARG A 98 5.49 -13.41 0.01
CA ARG A 98 4.14 -12.87 -0.14
C ARG A 98 3.58 -13.19 -1.51
N LEU A 99 2.37 -13.74 -1.54
CA LEU A 99 1.58 -13.89 -2.74
C LEU A 99 0.53 -12.78 -2.83
N GLY A 100 0.65 -11.91 -3.82
CA GLY A 100 -0.35 -10.88 -4.13
C GLY A 100 -1.54 -11.42 -4.94
N ARG A 101 -2.39 -10.51 -5.44
CA ARG A 101 -3.52 -10.84 -6.34
C ARG A 101 -3.13 -10.91 -7.84
N GLY A 102 -1.85 -11.02 -8.16
CA GLY A 102 -1.33 -11.07 -9.54
C GLY A 102 -1.13 -9.72 -10.23
N GLY A 103 -1.71 -8.62 -9.74
CA GLY A 103 -1.55 -7.30 -10.35
C GLY A 103 -0.18 -6.65 -10.17
N GLY A 104 0.68 -7.14 -9.27
CA GLY A 104 2.04 -6.62 -9.01
C GLY A 104 2.13 -5.17 -8.53
N TYR A 105 1.02 -4.56 -8.07
CA TYR A 105 0.98 -3.14 -7.70
C TYR A 105 1.96 -2.78 -6.58
N TYR A 106 2.01 -3.58 -5.51
CA TYR A 106 2.91 -3.33 -4.38
C TYR A 106 4.37 -3.53 -4.77
N ASP A 107 4.70 -4.58 -5.54
CA ASP A 107 6.09 -4.83 -5.94
C ASP A 107 6.61 -3.71 -6.85
N ARG A 108 5.80 -3.26 -7.83
CA ARG A 108 6.12 -2.10 -8.66
C ARG A 108 6.26 -0.82 -7.84
N TYR A 109 5.32 -0.57 -6.92
CA TYR A 109 5.35 0.60 -6.04
C TYR A 109 6.60 0.62 -5.16
N LEU A 110 6.92 -0.48 -4.49
CA LEU A 110 8.07 -0.57 -3.58
C LEU A 110 9.40 -0.47 -4.33
N ASN A 111 9.50 -1.06 -5.52
CA ASN A 111 10.69 -0.94 -6.38
C ASN A 111 10.88 0.50 -6.88
N TRP A 112 9.79 1.19 -7.25
CA TRP A 112 9.82 2.62 -7.58
C TRP A 112 10.17 3.47 -6.37
N TYR A 113 9.51 3.24 -5.22
CA TYR A 113 9.72 3.97 -3.97
C TYR A 113 11.18 3.85 -3.52
N ARG A 114 11.81 2.68 -3.68
CA ARG A 114 13.24 2.48 -3.36
C ARG A 114 14.16 3.42 -4.15
N LYS A 115 13.86 3.66 -5.43
CA LYS A 115 14.61 4.61 -6.27
C LYS A 115 14.40 6.04 -5.78
N VAL A 116 13.14 6.45 -5.58
CA VAL A 116 12.78 7.78 -5.08
C VAL A 116 13.40 8.05 -3.71
N ALA A 117 13.35 7.07 -2.81
CA ALA A 117 13.93 7.16 -1.48
C ALA A 117 15.46 7.35 -1.54
N THR A 118 16.13 6.69 -2.47
CA THR A 118 17.58 6.88 -2.69
C THR A 118 17.89 8.28 -3.20
N GLU A 119 17.16 8.75 -4.22
CA GLU A 119 17.36 10.08 -4.84
C GLU A 119 17.06 11.23 -3.85
N ARG A 120 15.99 11.09 -3.07
CA ARG A 120 15.50 12.10 -2.13
C ARG A 120 16.01 11.91 -0.71
N LYS A 121 16.89 10.93 -0.47
CA LYS A 121 17.43 10.57 0.86
C LYS A 121 16.34 10.27 1.91
N LEU A 122 15.25 9.63 1.49
CA LEU A 122 14.20 9.14 2.37
C LEU A 122 14.55 7.74 2.90
N LYS A 123 13.97 7.38 4.04
CA LYS A 123 14.09 6.02 4.56
C LYS A 123 13.18 5.06 3.79
N PHE A 124 13.65 3.83 3.58
CA PHE A 124 12.79 2.75 3.10
C PHE A 124 11.92 2.24 4.25
N PRO A 125 10.59 2.12 4.07
CA PRO A 125 9.68 1.75 5.15
C PRO A 125 9.89 0.32 5.61
N LEU A 126 9.52 0.05 6.86
CA LEU A 126 9.34 -1.31 7.36
C LEU A 126 8.10 -1.93 6.69
N LEU A 127 8.28 -3.08 6.05
CA LEU A 127 7.20 -3.81 5.36
C LEU A 127 6.61 -4.86 6.29
N VAL A 128 5.34 -4.68 6.66
CA VAL A 128 4.65 -5.59 7.58
C VAL A 128 3.43 -6.18 6.89
N ALA A 129 3.33 -7.51 6.93
CA ALA A 129 2.12 -8.22 6.54
C ALA A 129 1.25 -8.49 7.77
N MET A 130 -0.05 -8.32 7.58
CA MET A 130 -1.06 -8.86 8.49
C MET A 130 -1.76 -10.01 7.76
N ALA A 131 -1.83 -11.17 8.39
CA ALA A 131 -2.35 -12.39 7.81
C ALA A 131 -3.27 -13.12 8.79
N PHE A 132 -4.29 -13.79 8.28
CA PHE A 132 -4.94 -14.87 9.03
C PHE A 132 -4.04 -16.11 9.06
N CYS A 133 -4.25 -17.01 10.02
CA CYS A 133 -3.46 -18.24 10.14
C CYS A 133 -3.54 -19.09 8.87
N GLU A 134 -4.72 -19.12 8.23
CA GLU A 134 -4.99 -19.84 6.97
C GLU A 134 -4.24 -19.25 5.77
N GLN A 135 -3.72 -18.04 5.89
CA GLN A 135 -2.91 -17.40 4.85
C GLN A 135 -1.42 -17.69 5.03
N ILE A 136 -1.01 -18.39 6.10
CA ILE A 136 0.38 -18.77 6.33
C ILE A 136 0.67 -20.12 5.69
N LEU A 137 1.55 -20.13 4.69
CA LEU A 137 2.01 -21.34 3.99
C LEU A 137 3.49 -21.60 4.28
N GLU A 138 3.92 -22.85 4.09
CA GLU A 138 5.32 -23.25 4.26
C GLU A 138 6.22 -22.60 3.21
N ASP A 139 5.76 -22.58 1.95
CA ASP A 139 6.49 -21.99 0.83
C ASP A 139 5.54 -21.29 -0.15
N LEU A 140 6.11 -20.36 -0.90
CA LEU A 140 5.45 -19.62 -1.97
C LEU A 140 6.43 -19.44 -3.14
N PRO A 141 5.96 -19.56 -4.40
CA PRO A 141 6.77 -19.20 -5.54
C PRO A 141 7.12 -17.70 -5.47
N MET A 142 8.39 -17.39 -5.71
CA MET A 142 8.92 -16.03 -5.68
C MET A 142 9.68 -15.75 -6.97
N GLU A 143 9.52 -14.54 -7.49
CA GLU A 143 10.26 -14.02 -8.63
C GLU A 143 11.26 -12.94 -8.18
N PRO A 144 12.32 -12.65 -8.96
CA PRO A 144 13.36 -11.69 -8.57
C PRO A 144 12.87 -10.26 -8.28
N HIS A 145 11.68 -9.91 -8.77
CA HIS A 145 11.10 -8.59 -8.58
C HIS A 145 10.19 -8.48 -7.35
N ASP A 146 9.88 -9.61 -6.70
CA ASP A 146 9.02 -9.67 -5.53
C ASP A 146 9.72 -9.13 -4.29
N ASN A 147 9.01 -8.30 -3.53
CA ASN A 147 9.52 -7.74 -2.30
C ASN A 147 9.13 -8.62 -1.10
N LYS A 148 10.11 -9.06 -0.32
CA LYS A 148 9.89 -9.75 0.96
C LYS A 148 9.40 -8.79 2.03
N MET A 149 8.53 -9.29 2.89
CA MET A 149 8.08 -8.60 4.09
C MET A 149 9.13 -8.69 5.18
N ASP A 150 9.35 -7.60 5.91
CA ASP A 150 10.26 -7.61 7.07
C ASP A 150 9.63 -8.36 8.24
N ARG A 151 8.31 -8.27 8.40
CA ARG A 151 7.56 -8.99 9.44
C ARG A 151 6.22 -9.50 8.90
N VAL A 152 5.81 -10.66 9.41
CA VAL A 152 4.47 -11.22 9.19
C VAL A 152 3.82 -11.39 10.57
N ILE A 153 2.65 -10.79 10.75
CA ILE A 153 1.86 -10.84 11.98
C ILE A 153 0.61 -11.68 11.70
N THR A 154 0.40 -12.72 12.51
CA THR A 154 -0.76 -13.61 12.47
C THR A 154 -1.34 -13.79 13.88
N ALA A 155 -2.61 -14.21 13.95
CA ALA A 155 -3.30 -14.57 15.20
C ALA A 155 -2.83 -15.92 15.75
#